data_AF-A0AAW5N546-F1
#
_entry.id   AF-A0AAW5N546-F1
#
_cell.length_a   1.000
_cell.length_b   1.000
_cell.length_c   1.000
_cell.angle_alpha   90.00
_cell.angle_beta   90.00
_cell.angle_gamma   90.00
#
_symmetry.space_group_name_H-M   'P 1'
#
loop_
_entity.id
_entity.type
_entity.pdbx_description
1 polymer ?
#
loop_
_entity_poly.entity_id
_entity_poly.type
_entity_poly.pdbx_seq_one_letter_code
_entity_poly.pdbx_strand_id
1 'polypeptide(L)' 'GVDNLVENVKKAHYDGVLGINIGKNKDTPVEQGKDDYLICMEKIYAYAGYIAINISSPNTPGLRTLQYGEALDDLLTAIK' A
#
# COMPACT_ATOMS: atom_id res chain seq x y z
N GLY A 1 10.53 -4.71 -4.89
CA GLY A 1 9.62 -4.66 -3.72
C GLY A 1 9.88 -3.39 -2.94
N VAL A 2 9.18 -3.22 -1.81
CA VAL A 2 9.21 -1.99 -1.01
C VAL A 2 10.62 -1.59 -0.53
N ASP A 3 11.49 -2.55 -0.20
CA ASP A 3 12.86 -2.25 0.25
C ASP A 3 13.69 -1.54 -0.82
N ASN A 4 13.63 -2.03 -2.07
CA ASN A 4 14.30 -1.37 -3.20
C ASN A 4 13.71 0.02 -3.47
N LEU A 5 12.41 0.20 -3.25
CA LEU A 5 11.76 1.50 -3.38
C LEU A 5 12.31 2.48 -2.33
N VAL A 6 12.44 2.07 -1.07
CA VAL A 6 13.03 2.89 0.00
C VAL A 6 14.47 3.30 -0.35
N GLU A 7 15.28 2.36 -0.84
CA GLU A 7 16.66 2.67 -1.25
C GLU A 7 16.74 3.64 -2.44
N ASN A 8 15.77 3.61 -3.34
CA ASN A 8 15.68 4.58 -4.43
C ASN A 8 15.21 5.95 -3.92
N VAL A 9 14.24 6.00 -3.01
CA VAL A 9 13.75 7.25 -2.42
C VAL A 9 14.85 7.96 -1.64
N LYS A 10 15.65 7.24 -0.84
CA LYS A 10 16.81 7.80 -0.13
C LYS A 10 17.85 8.45 -1.05
N LYS A 11 17.96 7.99 -2.30
CA LYS A 11 18.90 8.51 -3.30
C LYS A 11 18.29 9.60 -4.18
N ALA A 12 16.98 9.78 -4.13
CA ALA A 12 16.30 10.79 -4.93
C ALA A 12 16.53 12.18 -4.32
N HIS A 13 16.79 13.16 -5.18
CA HIS A 13 16.82 14.57 -4.82
C HIS A 13 15.55 15.22 -5.38
N TYR A 14 14.46 15.13 -4.61
CA TYR A 14 13.16 15.68 -4.98
C TYR A 14 12.63 16.55 -3.84
N ASP A 15 12.41 17.84 -4.13
CA ASP A 15 12.01 18.84 -3.13
C ASP A 15 10.48 19.03 -3.03
N GLY A 16 9.70 18.26 -3.79
CA GLY A 16 8.24 18.31 -3.81
C GLY A 16 7.58 17.29 -2.89
N VAL A 17 6.24 17.27 -2.89
CA VAL A 17 5.45 16.25 -2.18
C VAL A 17 5.56 14.91 -2.91
N LEU A 18 6.20 13.92 -2.28
CA LEU A 18 6.30 12.57 -2.82
C LEU A 18 5.08 11.73 -2.41
N GLY A 19 4.29 11.32 -3.41
CA GLY A 19 3.25 10.32 -3.23
C GLY A 19 3.77 8.90 -3.46
N ILE A 20 3.46 7.97 -2.56
CA ILE A 20 3.81 6.54 -2.75
C ILE A 20 2.53 5.71 -2.80
N ASN A 21 2.34 5.00 -3.90
CA ASN A 21 1.22 4.08 -4.10
C ASN A 21 1.64 2.67 -3.67
N ILE A 22 0.87 2.05 -2.78
CA ILE A 22 1.14 0.70 -2.25
C ILE A 22 -0.02 -0.24 -2.57
N GLY A 23 0.31 -1.52 -2.77
CA GLY A 23 -0.63 -2.56 -3.17
C GLY A 23 -0.27 -3.88 -2.53
N LYS A 24 -1.28 -4.75 -2.39
CA LYS A 24 -1.09 -6.16 -2.02
C LYS A 24 -0.25 -6.91 -3.07
N ASN A 25 0.54 -7.89 -2.65
CA ASN A 25 1.25 -8.78 -3.55
C ASN A 25 0.27 -9.65 -4.35
N LYS A 26 0.68 -10.06 -5.55
CA LYS A 26 -0.16 -10.86 -6.45
C LYS A 26 -0.54 -12.20 -5.81
N ASP A 27 0.45 -12.84 -5.17
CA ASP A 27 0.34 -14.20 -4.65
C ASP A 27 -0.23 -14.25 -3.22
N THR A 28 -0.32 -13.11 -2.53
CA THR A 28 -0.99 -13.02 -1.23
C THR A 28 -2.52 -13.14 -1.42
N PRO A 29 -3.20 -14.06 -0.71
CA PRO A 29 -4.66 -14.11 -0.68
C PRO A 29 -5.28 -12.77 -0.27
N VAL A 30 -6.49 -12.46 -0.74
CA VAL A 30 -7.13 -11.15 -0.46
C VAL A 30 -7.35 -10.97 1.04
N GLU A 31 -7.71 -12.05 1.73
CA GLU A 31 -7.97 -12.10 3.18
C GLU A 31 -6.72 -11.79 4.01
N GLN A 32 -5.52 -12.04 3.45
CA GLN A 32 -4.23 -11.71 4.04
C GLN A 32 -3.62 -10.43 3.45
N GLY A 33 -4.27 -9.83 2.44
CA GLY A 33 -3.75 -8.68 1.72
C GLY A 33 -3.54 -7.46 2.62
N LYS A 34 -4.25 -7.38 3.74
CA LYS A 34 -4.08 -6.38 4.79
C LYS A 34 -2.62 -6.28 5.27
N ASP A 35 -1.96 -7.42 5.48
CA ASP A 35 -0.61 -7.47 6.01
C ASP A 35 0.41 -6.86 5.04
N ASP A 36 0.21 -7.07 3.73
CA ASP A 36 1.06 -6.44 2.71
C ASP A 36 0.98 -4.91 2.76
N TYR A 37 -0.20 -4.35 2.99
CA TYR A 37 -0.36 -2.89 3.14
C TYR A 37 0.32 -2.38 4.39
N LEU A 38 0.19 -3.07 5.53
CA LEU A 38 0.82 -2.69 6.79
C LEU A 38 2.35 -2.71 6.67
N ILE A 39 2.92 -3.79 6.10
CA ILE A 39 4.36 -3.90 5.86
C ILE A 39 4.85 -2.77 4.95
N CYS A 40 4.11 -2.47 3.88
CA CYS A 40 4.48 -1.36 3.00
C CYS A 40 4.44 -0.03 3.76
N MET A 41 3.32 0.25 4.45
CA MET A 41 3.13 1.49 5.19
C MET A 41 4.23 1.70 6.22
N GLU A 42 4.54 0.70 7.05
CA GLU A 42 5.61 0.77 8.06
C GLU A 42 6.95 1.18 7.45
N LYS A 43 7.30 0.61 6.30
CA LYS A 43 8.58 0.87 5.64
C LYS A 43 8.64 2.23 4.93
N ILE A 44 7.51 2.74 4.43
CA ILE A 44 7.49 3.95 3.59
C ILE A 44 6.99 5.20 4.32
N TYR A 45 6.39 5.06 5.52
CA TYR A 45 5.73 6.15 6.23
C TYR A 45 6.64 7.38 6.42
N ALA A 46 7.89 7.15 6.81
CA ALA A 46 8.87 8.22 7.05
C ALA A 46 9.33 8.96 5.78
N TYR A 47 9.00 8.44 4.60
CA TYR A 47 9.50 8.96 3.31
C TYR A 47 8.40 9.51 2.40
N ALA A 48 7.13 9.25 2.71
CA ALA A 48 5.98 9.63 1.88
C ALA A 48 5.35 10.93 2.38
N GLY A 49 5.11 11.88 1.48
CA GLY A 49 4.24 13.04 1.77
C GLY A 49 2.77 12.65 1.79
N TYR A 50 2.38 11.62 1.01
CA TYR A 50 1.11 10.93 1.15
C TYR A 50 1.23 9.49 0.65
N ILE A 51 0.34 8.63 1.15
CA ILE A 51 0.26 7.22 0.78
C ILE A 51 -1.07 6.95 0.10
N ALA A 52 -1.03 6.35 -1.09
CA ALA A 52 -2.22 5.88 -1.79
C ALA A 52 -2.34 4.36 -1.63
N ILE A 53 -3.43 3.91 -1.01
CA ILE A 53 -3.74 2.48 -0.85
C ILE A 53 -4.47 1.99 -2.11
N ASN A 54 -3.87 1.07 -2.86
CA ASN A 54 -4.42 0.58 -4.12
C ASN A 54 -5.30 -0.66 -3.93
N ILE A 55 -6.61 -0.44 -3.90
CA ILE A 55 -7.65 -1.48 -3.87
C ILE A 55 -8.47 -1.54 -5.18
N SER A 56 -8.00 -0.89 -6.26
CA SER A 56 -8.78 -0.66 -7.48
C SER A 56 -8.29 -1.40 -8.73
N SER A 57 -7.11 -2.02 -8.68
CA SER A 57 -6.53 -2.78 -9.79
C SER A 57 -7.49 -3.85 -10.35
N PRO A 58 -7.76 -3.88 -11.67
CA PRO A 58 -8.53 -4.96 -12.30
C PRO A 58 -7.73 -6.27 -12.43
N ASN A 59 -6.40 -6.19 -12.31
CA ASN A 59 -5.50 -7.31 -12.62
C ASN A 59 -5.21 -8.20 -11.42
N THR A 60 -5.75 -7.86 -10.26
CA THR A 60 -5.58 -8.59 -9.00
C THR A 60 -6.94 -9.21 -8.64
N PRO A 61 -7.13 -10.52 -8.86
CA PRO A 61 -8.40 -11.18 -8.57
C PRO A 61 -8.87 -10.93 -7.14
N GLY A 62 -10.15 -10.62 -6.99
CA GLY A 62 -10.79 -10.34 -5.70
C GLY A 62 -10.41 -9.00 -5.05
N LEU A 63 -9.43 -8.24 -5.56
CA LEU A 63 -8.96 -7.03 -4.87
C LEU A 63 -10.06 -5.98 -4.66
N ARG A 64 -10.95 -5.83 -5.64
CA ARG A 64 -12.04 -4.84 -5.58
C ARG A 64 -13.09 -5.12 -4.51
N THR A 65 -13.10 -6.32 -3.91
CA THR A 65 -14.00 -6.59 -2.78
C THR A 65 -13.61 -5.77 -1.55
N LEU A 66 -12.33 -5.38 -1.42
CA LEU A 66 -11.84 -4.51 -0.36
C LEU A 66 -12.38 -3.07 -0.43
N GLN A 67 -13.12 -2.70 -1.49
CA GLN A 67 -13.71 -1.37 -1.64
C GLN A 67 -15.03 -1.20 -0.87
N TYR A 68 -15.58 -2.26 -0.29
CA TYR A 68 -16.95 -2.25 0.23
C TYR A 68 -17.07 -2.92 1.60
N GLY A 69 -18.03 -2.44 2.38
CA GLY A 69 -18.48 -3.06 3.62
C GLY A 69 -17.38 -3.28 4.65
N GLU A 70 -17.52 -4.37 5.41
CA GLU A 70 -16.63 -4.72 6.53
C GLU A 70 -15.17 -4.87 6.10
N ALA A 71 -14.90 -5.27 4.85
CA ALA A 71 -13.53 -5.43 4.35
C ALA A 71 -12.81 -4.08 4.20
N LEU A 72 -13.53 -3.03 3.77
CA LEU A 72 -12.99 -1.67 3.74
C LEU A 72 -12.78 -1.14 5.16
N ASP A 73 -13.75 -1.36 6.05
CA ASP A 73 -13.69 -0.88 7.43
C ASP A 73 -12.53 -1.54 8.22
N ASP A 74 -12.35 -2.85 8.08
CA ASP A 74 -11.23 -3.59 8.68
C ASP A 74 -9.88 -3.10 8.14
N LEU A 75 -9.78 -2.90 6.82
CA LEU A 75 -8.57 -2.33 6.22
C LEU A 75 -8.30 -0.94 6.80
N LEU A 76 -9.24 0.00 6.71
CA LEU A 76 -9.06 1.38 7.19
C LEU A 76 -8.76 1.46 8.69
N THR A 77 -9.30 0.56 9.50
CA THR A 77 -9.02 0.50 10.94
C THR A 77 -7.58 0.07 11.21
N ALA A 78 -7.04 -0.85 10.41
CA ALA A 78 -5.68 -1.36 10.61
C ALA A 78 -4.59 -0.38 10.18
N ILE A 79 -4.85 0.48 9.18
CA ILE A 79 -3.88 1.48 8.67
C ILE A 79 -4.03 2.87 9.30
N LYS A 80 -4.89 3.03 10.32
CA LYS A 80 -5.06 4.29 11.05
C LYS A 80 -3.99 4.53 12.10
#